data_AF-A0A2X2VE28-F1
#
_entry.id   AF-A0A2X2VE28-F1
#
_cell.length_a   1.000
_cell.length_b   1.000
_cell.length_c   1.000
_cell.angle_alpha   90.00
_cell.angle_beta   90.00
_cell.angle_gamma   90.00
#
_symmetry.space_group_name_H-M   'P 1'
#
loop_
_entity.id
_entity.type
_entity.pdbx_description
1 polymer ?
#
loop_
_entity_poly.entity_id
_entity_poly.type
_entity_poly.pdbx_seq_one_letter_code
_entity_poly.pdbx_strand_id
1 'polypeptide(L)'
;MTQLTRVSAINWNKIEDEKDLEVWNRLTSNFWLPEKVPLSNDIPAWQSLSGQEQQLVIRVFTGLTLLDTIQNTVGAPALMADSLTPHEEAVMSNISFMEAVHARSYSSIFSTLCQTKDVDAAYDWSEQNDALQRKAAIILGHLSRQRSAEKEDCQRVPRIVPVLLRLLAADVLLQPG
;
A
#
# COMPACT_ATOMS: atom_id res chain seq x y z
N MET A 1 8.25 -5.52 26.16
CA MET A 1 7.43 -6.68 25.76
C MET A 1 6.16 -6.62 26.57
N THR A 2 5.05 -6.21 25.97
CA THR A 2 3.74 -6.22 26.61
C THR A 2 3.30 -7.68 26.76
N GLN A 3 3.01 -8.13 27.98
CA GLN A 3 2.49 -9.48 28.22
C GLN A 3 1.16 -9.65 27.48
N LEU A 4 1.04 -10.68 26.65
CA LEU A 4 -0.24 -11.10 26.09
C LEU A 4 -1.07 -11.67 27.25
N THR A 5 -2.00 -10.88 27.78
CA THR A 5 -2.84 -11.28 28.92
C THR A 5 -3.90 -12.31 28.51
N ARG A 6 -4.41 -12.25 27.27
CA ARG A 6 -5.22 -13.30 26.61
C ARG A 6 -5.48 -12.94 25.15
N VAL A 7 -5.23 -13.87 24.22
CA VAL A 7 -5.66 -13.75 22.81
C VAL A 7 -6.87 -14.65 22.60
N SER A 8 -7.89 -14.18 21.88
CA SER A 8 -9.08 -14.94 21.53
C SER A 8 -9.01 -15.43 20.09
N ALA A 9 -9.49 -16.64 19.82
CA ALA A 9 -9.58 -17.13 18.45
C ALA A 9 -10.68 -16.39 17.68
N ILE A 10 -10.36 -15.92 16.47
CA ILE A 10 -11.33 -15.31 15.56
C ILE A 10 -12.36 -16.35 15.10
N ASN A 11 -13.63 -15.96 15.03
CA ASN A 11 -14.72 -16.81 14.53
C ASN A 11 -15.44 -16.13 13.37
N TRP A 12 -15.14 -16.57 12.15
CA TRP A 12 -15.78 -16.05 10.92
C TRP A 12 -17.25 -16.47 10.76
N ASN A 13 -17.78 -17.33 11.63
CA ASN A 13 -19.21 -17.63 11.68
C ASN A 13 -19.98 -16.74 12.68
N LYS A 14 -19.30 -15.81 13.35
CA LYS A 14 -19.86 -14.80 14.25
C LYS A 14 -19.24 -13.45 13.93
N ILE A 15 -19.73 -12.83 12.88
CA ILE A 15 -19.24 -11.54 12.39
C ILE A 15 -19.86 -10.41 13.20
N GLU A 16 -19.04 -9.42 13.59
CA GLU A 16 -19.46 -8.24 14.34
C GLU A 16 -19.92 -7.11 13.40
N ASP A 17 -19.20 -6.90 12.29
CA ASP A 17 -19.56 -6.00 11.19
C ASP A 17 -19.50 -6.75 9.85
N GLU A 18 -20.63 -6.82 9.15
CA GLU A 18 -20.72 -7.50 7.84
C GLU A 18 -19.76 -6.92 6.79
N LYS A 19 -19.31 -5.66 6.95
CA LYS A 19 -18.33 -5.05 6.07
C LYS A 19 -16.97 -5.71 6.12
N ASP A 20 -16.56 -6.29 7.24
CA ASP A 20 -15.29 -7.00 7.33
C ASP A 20 -15.27 -8.20 6.38
N LEU A 21 -16.36 -8.98 6.35
CA LEU A 21 -16.49 -10.14 5.48
C LEU A 21 -16.64 -9.74 4.01
N GLU A 22 -17.40 -8.69 3.70
CA GLU A 22 -17.52 -8.15 2.34
C GLU A 22 -16.16 -7.71 1.78
N VAL A 23 -15.42 -6.90 2.55
CA VAL A 23 -14.11 -6.38 2.14
C VAL A 23 -13.10 -7.52 2.02
N TRP A 24 -13.06 -8.43 3.00
CA TRP A 24 -12.21 -9.62 2.95
C TRP A 24 -12.40 -10.42 1.65
N ASN A 25 -13.65 -10.75 1.34
CA ASN A 25 -13.98 -11.54 0.14
C ASN A 25 -13.55 -10.80 -1.13
N ARG A 26 -13.76 -9.49 -1.21
CA ARG A 26 -13.39 -8.71 -2.39
C ARG A 26 -11.87 -8.59 -2.57
N LEU A 27 -11.14 -8.32 -1.50
CA LEU A 27 -9.68 -8.22 -1.57
C LEU A 27 -9.05 -9.56 -1.94
N THR A 28 -9.53 -10.65 -1.34
CA THR A 28 -8.98 -11.99 -1.59
C THR A 28 -9.38 -12.54 -2.96
N SER A 29 -10.60 -12.26 -3.46
CA SER A 29 -11.00 -12.64 -4.82
C SER A 29 -10.20 -11.91 -5.88
N ASN A 30 -9.78 -10.68 -5.61
CA ASN A 30 -9.01 -9.84 -6.52
C ASN A 30 -7.49 -10.01 -6.35
N PHE A 31 -7.06 -11.05 -5.63
CA PHE A 31 -5.63 -11.33 -5.46
C PHE A 31 -4.93 -11.52 -6.80
N TRP A 32 -3.86 -10.76 -7.00
CA TRP A 32 -3.06 -10.81 -8.21
C TRP A 32 -1.56 -10.84 -7.86
N LEU A 33 -0.77 -11.27 -8.84
CA LEU A 33 0.69 -11.25 -8.79
C LEU A 33 1.20 -10.67 -10.11
N PRO A 34 2.29 -9.89 -10.12
CA PRO A 34 2.77 -9.24 -11.33
C PRO A 34 3.17 -10.24 -12.42
N GLU A 35 3.57 -11.46 -12.06
CA GLU A 35 3.89 -12.54 -13.01
C GLU A 35 2.70 -12.94 -13.90
N LYS A 36 1.46 -12.64 -13.48
CA LYS A 36 0.25 -12.95 -14.26
C LYS A 36 -0.01 -11.94 -15.38
N VAL A 37 0.70 -10.81 -15.40
CA VAL A 37 0.56 -9.75 -16.43
C VAL A 37 1.72 -9.87 -17.44
N PRO A 38 1.45 -10.05 -18.74
CA PRO A 38 2.49 -10.24 -19.75
C PRO A 38 3.14 -8.91 -20.17
N LEU A 39 3.95 -8.33 -19.27
CA LEU A 39 4.59 -7.02 -19.44
C LEU A 39 5.51 -6.92 -20.68
N SER A 40 6.03 -8.05 -21.17
CA SER A 40 6.87 -8.08 -22.39
C SER A 40 6.14 -7.57 -23.64
N ASN A 41 4.80 -7.63 -23.66
CA ASN A 41 3.99 -7.14 -24.77
C ASN A 41 4.09 -5.61 -24.94
N ASP A 42 4.49 -4.89 -23.88
CA ASP A 42 4.57 -3.43 -23.87
C ASP A 42 5.94 -2.90 -24.34
N ILE A 43 6.92 -3.78 -24.60
CA ILE A 43 8.26 -3.39 -25.07
C ILE A 43 8.20 -2.48 -26.31
N PRO A 44 7.40 -2.77 -27.37
CA PRO A 44 7.34 -1.89 -28.54
C PRO A 44 6.77 -0.50 -28.22
N ALA A 45 5.76 -0.43 -27.35
CA ALA A 45 5.16 0.84 -26.93
C ALA A 45 6.12 1.63 -26.03
N TRP A 46 6.86 0.94 -25.15
CA TRP A 46 7.91 1.55 -24.35
C TRP A 46 9.02 2.15 -25.20
N GLN A 47 9.45 1.45 -26.25
CA GLN A 47 10.50 1.89 -27.18
C GLN A 47 10.07 3.08 -28.07
N SER A 48 8.76 3.33 -28.23
CA SER A 48 8.27 4.47 -29.00
C SER A 48 8.23 5.77 -28.20
N LEU A 49 8.35 5.71 -26.87
CA LEU A 49 8.45 6.87 -26.00
C LEU A 49 9.78 7.60 -26.19
N SER A 50 9.74 8.93 -26.07
CA SER A 50 10.97 9.73 -25.96
C SER A 50 11.71 9.43 -24.66
N GLY A 51 13.00 9.72 -24.61
CA GLY A 51 13.79 9.55 -23.38
C GLY A 51 13.26 10.37 -22.19
N GLN A 52 12.59 11.50 -22.44
CA GLN A 52 11.97 12.31 -21.38
C GLN A 52 10.71 11.63 -20.83
N GLU A 53 9.88 11.04 -21.70
CA GLU A 53 8.69 10.29 -21.29
C GLU A 53 9.07 9.02 -20.53
N GLN A 54 10.08 8.28 -21.02
CA GLN A 54 10.60 7.11 -20.29
C GLN A 54 11.11 7.50 -18.90
N GLN A 55 11.92 8.57 -18.81
CA GLN A 55 12.40 9.06 -17.51
C GLN A 55 11.26 9.48 -16.58
N LEU A 56 10.24 10.15 -17.11
CA LEU A 56 9.06 10.54 -16.34
C LEU A 56 8.35 9.30 -15.78
N VAL A 57 8.08 8.30 -16.61
CA VAL A 57 7.39 7.07 -16.19
C VAL A 57 8.19 6.33 -15.12
N ILE A 58 9.50 6.17 -15.28
CA ILE A 58 10.35 5.51 -14.27
C ILE A 58 10.27 6.27 -12.94
N ARG A 59 10.45 7.60 -12.95
CA ARG A 59 10.37 8.42 -11.73
C ARG A 59 9.01 8.38 -11.04
N VAL A 60 7.93 8.35 -11.82
CA VAL A 60 6.57 8.19 -11.28
C VAL A 60 6.44 6.85 -10.57
N PHE A 61 6.83 5.75 -11.22
CA PHE A 61 6.76 4.42 -10.59
C PHE A 61 7.67 4.30 -9.37
N THR A 62 8.89 4.83 -9.39
CA THR A 62 9.75 4.85 -8.20
C THR A 62 9.12 5.65 -7.05
N GLY A 63 8.46 6.76 -7.37
CA GLY A 63 7.70 7.54 -6.39
C GLY A 63 6.52 6.78 -5.79
N LEU A 64 5.84 5.93 -6.57
CA LEU A 64 4.77 5.05 -6.08
C LEU A 64 5.35 3.90 -5.23
N THR A 65 6.46 3.29 -5.65
CA THR A 65 7.17 2.28 -4.86
C THR A 65 7.46 2.76 -3.43
N LEU A 66 7.91 4.01 -3.27
CA LEU A 66 8.15 4.58 -1.95
C LEU A 66 6.88 4.61 -1.08
N LEU A 67 5.73 5.00 -1.66
CA LEU A 67 4.48 5.15 -0.92
C LEU A 67 3.87 3.80 -0.55
N ASP A 68 3.90 2.84 -1.45
CA ASP A 68 3.43 1.47 -1.17
C ASP A 68 4.34 0.80 -0.14
N THR A 69 5.66 1.07 -0.17
CA THR A 69 6.59 0.63 0.88
C THR A 69 6.22 1.24 2.24
N ILE A 70 5.88 2.53 2.29
CA ILE A 70 5.42 3.18 3.53
C ILE A 70 4.10 2.58 4.02
N GLN A 71 3.14 2.34 3.13
CA GLN A 71 1.86 1.73 3.51
C GLN A 71 2.04 0.29 4.02
N ASN A 72 2.86 -0.52 3.35
CA ASN A 72 3.19 -1.87 3.78
C ASN A 72 3.84 -1.89 5.18
N THR A 73 4.89 -1.10 5.37
CA THR A 73 5.78 -1.20 6.53
C THR A 73 5.32 -0.40 7.74
N VAL A 74 4.56 0.68 7.53
CA VAL A 74 4.12 1.60 8.59
C VAL A 74 2.62 1.85 8.54
N GLY A 75 2.04 2.13 7.36
CA GLY A 75 0.64 2.55 7.22
C GLY A 75 -0.37 1.53 7.72
N ALA A 76 -0.50 0.40 7.03
CA ALA A 76 -1.43 -0.66 7.40
C ALA A 76 -1.14 -1.24 8.81
N PRO A 77 0.12 -1.51 9.21
CA PRO A 77 0.43 -1.94 10.58
C PRO A 77 0.02 -0.94 11.67
N ALA A 78 0.15 0.36 11.42
CA ALA A 78 -0.28 1.37 12.40
C ALA A 78 -1.81 1.37 12.56
N LEU A 79 -2.55 1.17 11.46
CA LEU A 79 -4.01 1.11 11.50
C LEU A 79 -4.56 -0.17 12.14
N MET A 80 -3.83 -1.29 12.08
CA MET A 80 -4.23 -2.54 12.74
C MET A 80 -4.48 -2.36 14.23
N ALA A 81 -3.71 -1.52 14.92
CA ALA A 81 -3.83 -1.28 16.35
C ALA A 81 -5.18 -0.63 16.74
N ASP A 82 -5.80 0.09 15.80
CA ASP A 82 -7.08 0.78 15.96
C ASP A 82 -8.29 -0.07 15.47
N SER A 83 -8.07 -1.33 15.05
CA SER A 83 -9.15 -2.19 14.54
C SER A 83 -10.24 -2.40 15.59
N LEU A 84 -11.50 -2.23 15.17
CA LEU A 84 -12.66 -2.36 16.06
C LEU A 84 -13.09 -3.82 16.23
N THR A 85 -12.81 -4.66 15.24
CA THR A 85 -13.13 -6.09 15.25
C THR A 85 -11.87 -6.92 14.96
N PRO A 86 -11.81 -8.18 15.43
CA PRO A 86 -10.71 -9.08 15.05
C PRO A 86 -10.72 -9.40 13.54
N HIS A 87 -11.87 -9.28 12.87
CA HIS A 87 -12.02 -9.50 11.43
C HIS A 87 -11.41 -8.34 10.63
N GLU A 88 -11.55 -7.10 11.09
CA GLU A 88 -10.89 -5.92 10.53
C GLU A 88 -9.36 -6.05 10.60
N GLU A 89 -8.81 -6.53 11.73
CA GLU A 89 -7.36 -6.78 11.86
C GLU A 89 -6.84 -7.79 10.81
N ALA A 90 -7.64 -8.82 10.50
CA ALA A 90 -7.34 -9.78 9.45
C ALA A 90 -7.41 -9.15 8.04
N VAL A 91 -8.40 -8.29 7.79
CA VAL A 91 -8.51 -7.51 6.55
C VAL A 91 -7.30 -6.59 6.37
N MET A 92 -6.89 -5.87 7.42
CA MET A 92 -5.72 -5.00 7.39
C MET A 92 -4.42 -5.78 7.12
N SER A 93 -4.34 -7.04 7.57
CA SER A 93 -3.20 -7.92 7.30
C SER A 93 -3.11 -8.29 5.82
N ASN A 94 -4.25 -8.53 5.18
CA ASN A 94 -4.31 -8.73 3.74
C ASN A 94 -3.89 -7.46 2.98
N ILE A 95 -4.39 -6.29 3.40
CA ILE A 95 -4.02 -4.99 2.80
C ILE A 95 -2.50 -4.78 2.89
N SER A 96 -1.91 -4.92 4.07
CA SER A 96 -0.45 -4.79 4.25
C SER A 96 0.32 -5.70 3.29
N PHE A 97 -0.08 -6.96 3.15
CA PHE A 97 0.54 -7.87 2.19
C PHE A 97 0.38 -7.41 0.74
N MET A 98 -0.80 -6.93 0.34
CA MET A 98 -1.02 -6.44 -1.02
C MET A 98 -0.20 -5.19 -1.34
N GLU A 99 0.07 -4.31 -0.37
CA GLU A 99 1.00 -3.18 -0.59
C GLU A 99 2.43 -3.64 -0.90
N ALA A 100 2.88 -4.76 -0.33
CA ALA A 100 4.16 -5.35 -0.72
C ALA A 100 4.11 -5.92 -2.14
N VAL A 101 2.99 -6.49 -2.56
CA VAL A 101 2.78 -6.95 -3.95
C VAL A 101 2.79 -5.75 -4.91
N HIS A 102 2.13 -4.64 -4.56
CA HIS A 102 2.14 -3.40 -5.34
C HIS A 102 3.56 -2.85 -5.50
N ALA A 103 4.30 -2.66 -4.39
CA ALA A 103 5.68 -2.19 -4.43
C ALA A 103 6.60 -3.12 -5.26
N ARG A 104 6.41 -4.44 -5.14
CA ARG A 104 7.14 -5.43 -5.93
C ARG A 104 6.82 -5.35 -7.44
N SER A 105 5.57 -5.03 -7.79
CA SER A 105 5.13 -5.00 -9.18
C SER A 105 5.89 -3.98 -10.03
N TYR A 106 6.23 -2.82 -9.48
CA TYR A 106 7.06 -1.82 -10.20
C TYR A 106 8.44 -2.37 -10.53
N SER A 107 9.04 -3.18 -9.64
CA SER A 107 10.30 -3.87 -9.93
C SER A 107 10.16 -4.88 -11.09
N SER A 108 9.01 -5.56 -11.22
CA SER A 108 8.72 -6.42 -12.37
C SER A 108 8.65 -5.62 -13.67
N ILE A 109 8.01 -4.44 -13.65
CA ILE A 109 7.97 -3.50 -14.79
C ILE A 109 9.40 -3.07 -15.17
N PHE A 110 10.18 -2.60 -14.21
CA PHE A 110 11.55 -2.14 -14.43
C PHE A 110 12.45 -3.23 -15.01
N SER A 111 12.36 -4.45 -14.48
CA SER A 111 13.15 -5.58 -14.97
C SER A 111 12.81 -5.98 -16.41
N THR A 112 11.59 -5.66 -16.87
CA THR A 112 11.11 -6.02 -18.21
C THR A 112 11.38 -4.92 -19.23
N LEU A 113 11.17 -3.65 -18.86
CA LEU A 113 11.14 -2.53 -19.81
C LEU A 113 12.39 -1.62 -19.74
N CYS A 114 13.03 -1.51 -18.57
CA CYS A 114 13.98 -0.43 -18.30
C CYS A 114 15.43 -0.93 -18.26
N GLN A 115 16.39 -0.02 -18.48
CA GLN A 115 17.80 -0.31 -18.21
C GLN A 115 18.09 -0.03 -16.72
N THR A 116 18.90 -0.87 -16.09
CA THR A 116 19.26 -0.74 -14.66
C THR A 116 19.78 0.65 -14.31
N LYS A 117 20.62 1.24 -15.16
CA LYS A 117 21.17 2.59 -14.94
C LYS A 117 20.09 3.69 -14.79
N ASP A 118 18.99 3.57 -15.54
CA ASP A 118 17.93 4.58 -15.56
C ASP A 118 17.02 4.41 -14.34
N VAL A 119 16.86 3.17 -13.89
CA VAL A 119 16.15 2.80 -12.66
C VAL A 119 16.93 3.27 -11.44
N ASP A 120 18.24 2.99 -11.36
CA ASP A 120 19.11 3.44 -10.27
C ASP A 120 19.09 4.97 -10.14
N ALA A 121 19.21 5.69 -11.26
CA ALA A 121 19.13 7.14 -11.28
C ALA A 121 17.76 7.68 -10.82
N ALA A 122 16.67 6.93 -11.04
CA ALA A 122 15.35 7.30 -10.56
C ALA A 122 15.19 7.05 -9.05
N TYR A 123 15.79 5.99 -8.50
CA TYR A 123 15.86 5.75 -7.05
C TYR A 123 16.68 6.84 -6.35
N ASP A 124 17.86 7.18 -6.87
CA ASP A 124 18.66 8.29 -6.32
C ASP A 124 17.87 9.62 -6.35
N TRP A 125 17.15 9.86 -7.45
CA TRP A 125 16.27 11.01 -7.56
C TRP A 125 15.13 10.98 -6.54
N SER A 126 14.50 9.83 -6.26
CA SER A 126 13.38 9.75 -5.32
C SER A 126 13.80 10.03 -3.89
N GLU A 127 15.02 9.63 -3.51
CA GLU A 127 15.60 9.95 -2.20
C GLU A 127 15.88 11.45 -2.03
N GLN A 128 16.22 12.14 -3.12
CA GLN A 128 16.60 13.56 -3.10
C GLN A 128 15.43 14.50 -3.48
N ASN A 129 14.28 13.97 -3.90
CA ASN A 129 13.17 14.80 -4.33
C ASN A 129 12.41 15.39 -3.13
N ASP A 130 12.60 16.70 -2.90
CA ASP A 130 11.98 17.43 -1.79
C ASP A 130 10.45 17.25 -1.70
N ALA A 131 9.75 17.28 -2.83
CA ALA A 131 8.29 17.19 -2.84
C ALA A 131 7.81 15.78 -2.46
N LEU A 132 8.46 14.74 -2.98
CA LEU A 132 8.17 13.35 -2.68
C LEU A 132 8.49 13.02 -1.22
N GLN A 133 9.68 13.41 -0.74
CA GLN A 133 10.09 13.20 0.65
C GLN A 133 9.21 14.00 1.63
N ARG A 134 8.79 15.21 1.26
CA ARG A 134 7.82 15.98 2.06
C ARG A 134 6.47 15.28 2.16
N LYS A 135 5.98 14.69 1.06
CA LYS A 135 4.73 13.91 1.09
C LYS A 135 4.87 12.70 2.01
N ALA A 136 5.96 11.94 1.89
CA ALA A 136 6.25 10.80 2.76
C ALA A 136 6.32 11.23 4.25
N ALA A 137 7.03 12.31 4.55
CA ALA A 137 7.17 12.84 5.91
C ALA A 137 5.83 13.28 6.52
N ILE A 138 4.94 13.89 5.73
CA ILE A 138 3.59 14.26 6.21
C ILE A 138 2.81 13.01 6.61
N ILE A 139 2.79 11.99 5.75
CA ILE A 139 2.08 10.73 6.01
C ILE A 139 2.63 10.04 7.26
N LEU A 140 3.96 9.86 7.34
CA LEU A 140 4.63 9.27 8.50
C LEU A 140 4.39 10.08 9.78
N GLY A 141 4.35 11.41 9.67
CA GLY A 141 4.03 12.31 10.77
C GLY A 141 2.62 12.10 11.34
N HIS A 142 1.63 11.80 10.50
CA HIS A 142 0.28 11.47 10.97
C HIS A 142 0.22 10.10 11.65
N LEU A 143 0.83 9.07 11.04
CA LEU A 143 0.84 7.70 11.57
C LEU A 143 1.57 7.60 12.93
N SER A 144 2.70 8.29 13.07
CA SER A 144 3.47 8.31 14.33
C SER A 144 2.76 9.06 15.47
N ARG A 145 1.97 10.09 15.16
CA ARG A 145 1.15 10.81 16.15
C ARG A 145 0.00 9.97 16.67
N GLN A 146 -0.67 9.17 15.82
CA GLN A 146 -1.72 8.25 16.27
C GLN A 146 -1.18 7.28 17.33
N ARG A 147 -0.03 6.65 17.04
CA ARG A 147 0.65 5.75 18.00
C ARG A 147 1.08 6.43 19.32
N SER A 148 1.24 7.74 19.32
CA SER A 148 1.64 8.51 20.52
C SER A 148 0.43 9.03 21.31
N ALA A 149 -0.66 9.39 20.61
CA ALA A 149 -1.92 9.86 21.21
C ALA A 149 -2.69 8.75 21.94
N GLU A 150 -2.48 7.48 21.58
CA GLU A 150 -2.95 6.32 22.35
C GLU A 150 -2.39 6.24 23.78
N LYS A 151 -1.35 7.02 24.11
CA LYS A 151 -0.88 7.13 25.50
C LYS A 151 -1.63 8.18 26.33
N GLU A 152 -2.44 9.05 25.73
CA GLU A 152 -3.03 10.19 26.47
C GLU A 152 -4.55 10.38 26.35
N ASP A 153 -5.29 9.91 25.33
CA ASP A 153 -6.75 10.03 25.40
C ASP A 153 -7.50 9.09 24.43
N CYS A 154 -8.25 8.14 24.98
CA CYS A 154 -9.15 7.25 24.25
C CYS A 154 -10.51 7.92 24.12
N GLN A 155 -10.66 8.85 23.16
CA GLN A 155 -11.94 9.29 22.58
C GLN A 155 -11.71 10.44 21.58
N ARG A 156 -11.61 10.09 20.29
CA ARG A 156 -11.99 10.89 19.07
C ARG A 156 -10.93 10.83 17.96
N VAL A 157 -11.02 9.82 17.08
CA VAL A 157 -10.70 10.06 15.65
C VAL A 157 -11.59 9.22 14.70
N PRO A 158 -12.93 9.41 14.64
CA PRO A 158 -13.70 8.87 13.54
C PRO A 158 -13.75 9.92 12.43
N ARG A 159 -12.81 9.91 11.46
CA ARG A 159 -12.96 10.59 10.14
C ARG A 159 -11.81 10.47 9.13
N ILE A 160 -10.62 9.99 9.49
CA ILE A 160 -9.48 9.94 8.55
C ILE A 160 -9.28 8.56 7.88
N VAL A 161 -9.62 7.46 8.56
CA VAL A 161 -9.55 6.09 8.02
C VAL A 161 -10.29 5.92 6.67
N PRO A 162 -11.47 6.53 6.43
CA PRO A 162 -12.16 6.41 5.14
C PRO A 162 -11.42 7.07 3.97
N VAL A 163 -10.51 8.02 4.22
CA VAL A 163 -9.77 8.72 3.15
C VAL A 163 -8.55 7.91 2.72
N LEU A 164 -7.87 7.24 3.65
CA LEU A 164 -6.76 6.34 3.33
C LEU A 164 -7.27 5.08 2.62
N LEU A 165 -8.40 4.55 3.06
CA LEU A 165 -9.07 3.42 2.40
C LEU A 165 -9.56 3.77 0.98
N ARG A 166 -9.86 5.05 0.69
CA ARG A 166 -10.23 5.51 -0.67
C ARG A 166 -9.05 5.66 -1.62
N LEU A 167 -7.84 5.90 -1.10
CA LEU A 167 -6.63 5.95 -1.92
C LEU A 167 -6.14 4.53 -2.28
N LEU A 168 -6.26 3.57 -1.36
CA LEU A 168 -5.98 2.16 -1.62
C LEU A 168 -7.09 1.47 -2.44
N ALA A 169 -8.35 1.88 -2.26
CA ALA A 169 -9.48 1.35 -3.03
C ALA A 169 -9.54 1.85 -4.48
N ALA A 170 -8.76 2.86 -4.88
CA ALA A 170 -8.73 3.30 -6.27
C ALA A 170 -8.19 2.19 -7.19
N ASP A 171 -7.26 1.36 -6.72
CA ASP A 171 -6.77 0.19 -7.48
C ASP A 171 -7.70 -1.03 -7.38
N VAL A 172 -8.45 -1.17 -6.28
CA VAL A 172 -9.41 -2.29 -6.08
C VAL A 172 -10.75 -2.07 -6.79
N LEU A 173 -11.18 -0.81 -7.01
CA LEU A 173 -12.46 -0.47 -7.65
C LEU A 173 -12.38 -0.34 -9.18
N LEU A 174 -11.19 -0.33 -9.78
CA LEU A 174 -10.98 -0.15 -11.22
C LEU A 174 -10.79 -1.45 -12.01
N GLN A 175 -10.80 -2.61 -11.35
CA GLN A 175 -10.85 -3.90 -12.07
C GLN A 175 -12.32 -4.19 -12.46
N PRO A 176 -12.66 -4.27 -13.76
CA PRO A 176 -14.00 -4.65 -14.16
C PRO A 176 -14.25 -6.11 -13.76
N GLY A 177 -15.36 -6.34 -13.04
CA GLY A 177 -15.95 -7.67 -12.88
C GLY A 177 -16.62 -8.14 -14.17
#